data_AF-A0A914HJE9-F1
#
_entry.id   AF-A0A914HJE9-F1
#
_cell.length_a   1.000
_cell.length_b   1.000
_cell.length_c   1.000
_cell.angle_alpha   90.00
_cell.angle_beta   90.00
_cell.angle_gamma   90.00
#
_symmetry.space_group_name_H-M   'P 1'
#
loop_
_entity.id
_entity.type
_entity.pdbx_description
1 polymer ?
#
loop_
_entity_poly.entity_id
_entity_poly.type
_entity_poly.pdbx_seq_one_letter_code
_entity_poly.pdbx_strand_id
1 'polypeptide(L)'
;MIYSTVFRNWFFSTISKRAASSIREGHVEYFRELNRLSSAGAWDPLNMRPKVFSTRSEKAAANKIWAKMLPDDAGWFDRRPGGKFLKMFVQVPLLIGALLMIPVVYEKIVPEKYRCQIKYGNDDEH
;
A
#
# COMPACT_ATOMS: atom_id res chain seq x y z
N MET A 1 -50.87 18.97 16.60
CA MET A 1 -49.73 18.04 16.46
C MET A 1 -49.36 17.82 14.97
N ILE A 2 -49.20 18.90 14.18
CA ILE A 2 -48.94 18.82 12.71
C ILE A 2 -47.64 19.56 12.34
N TYR A 3 -47.29 20.63 13.08
CA TYR A 3 -46.10 21.44 12.82
C TYR A 3 -44.75 20.75 13.06
N SER A 4 -44.69 19.73 13.94
CA SER A 4 -43.45 18.99 14.23
C SER A 4 -42.99 18.12 13.05
N THR A 5 -43.93 17.49 12.35
CA THR A 5 -43.62 16.55 11.25
C THR A 5 -43.19 17.29 9.99
N VAL A 6 -43.80 18.43 9.69
CA VAL A 6 -43.47 19.25 8.52
C VAL A 6 -42.09 19.91 8.67
N PHE A 7 -41.78 20.46 9.85
CA PHE A 7 -40.48 21.06 10.11
C PHE A 7 -39.35 20.02 10.05
N ARG A 8 -39.60 18.82 10.60
CA ARG A 8 -38.67 17.71 10.55
C ARG A 8 -38.43 17.24 9.11
N ASN A 9 -39.47 17.04 8.31
CA ASN A 9 -39.32 16.64 6.90
C ASN A 9 -38.61 17.71 6.04
N TRP A 10 -38.91 18.99 6.26
CA TRP A 10 -38.23 20.08 5.56
C TRP A 10 -36.74 20.16 5.94
N PHE A 11 -36.41 20.08 7.23
CA PHE A 11 -35.05 20.12 7.74
C PHE A 11 -34.21 18.93 7.24
N PHE A 12 -34.74 17.70 7.31
CA PHE A 12 -34.06 16.52 6.80
C PHE A 12 -33.89 16.55 5.27
N SER A 13 -34.87 17.07 4.52
CA SER A 13 -34.74 17.21 3.06
C SER A 13 -33.67 18.22 2.65
N THR A 14 -33.52 19.30 3.42
CA THR A 14 -32.57 20.38 3.12
C THR A 14 -31.14 19.97 3.46
N ILE A 15 -30.95 19.24 4.57
CA ILE A 15 -29.65 18.65 4.93
C ILE A 15 -29.25 17.57 3.92
N SER A 16 -30.19 16.70 3.51
CA SER A 16 -29.93 15.66 2.50
C SER A 16 -29.49 16.26 1.16
N LYS A 17 -30.16 17.32 0.68
CA LYS A 17 -29.81 17.98 -0.59
C LYS A 17 -28.46 18.71 -0.53
N ARG A 18 -28.13 19.35 0.59
CA ARG A 18 -26.82 20.02 0.78
C ARG A 18 -25.67 19.03 0.95
N ALA A 19 -25.89 17.93 1.66
CA ALA A 19 -24.91 16.86 1.77
C ALA A 19 -24.70 16.15 0.42
N ALA A 20 -25.77 15.92 -0.34
CA ALA A 20 -25.67 15.35 -1.68
C ALA A 20 -24.99 16.31 -2.68
N SER A 21 -25.17 17.63 -2.57
CA SER A 21 -24.46 18.59 -3.41
C SER A 21 -22.98 18.70 -3.06
N SER A 22 -22.61 18.69 -1.77
CA SER A 22 -21.20 18.68 -1.36
C SER A 22 -20.48 17.38 -1.75
N ILE A 23 -21.17 16.25 -1.72
CA ILE A 23 -20.66 14.96 -2.22
C ILE A 23 -20.58 14.98 -3.76
N ARG A 24 -21.52 15.59 -4.48
CA ARG A 24 -21.42 15.68 -5.96
C ARG A 24 -20.30 16.62 -6.42
N GLU A 25 -20.17 17.80 -5.82
CA GLU A 25 -19.21 18.83 -6.25
C GLU A 25 -17.77 18.40 -6.02
N GLY A 26 -17.47 17.80 -4.87
CA GLY A 26 -16.10 17.33 -4.55
C GLY A 26 -15.64 16.19 -5.46
N HIS A 27 -16.55 15.30 -5.88
CA HIS A 27 -16.21 14.16 -6.73
C HIS A 27 -16.07 14.56 -8.21
N VAL A 28 -16.87 15.51 -8.70
CA VAL A 28 -16.81 15.93 -10.11
C VAL A 28 -15.49 16.62 -10.44
N GLU A 29 -15.00 17.52 -9.57
CA GLU A 29 -13.69 18.16 -9.77
C GLU A 29 -12.55 17.13 -9.70
N TYR A 30 -12.69 16.14 -8.84
CA TYR A 30 -11.72 15.05 -8.72
C TYR A 30 -11.65 14.20 -10.00
N PHE A 31 -12.80 13.83 -10.56
CA PHE A 31 -12.86 13.11 -11.84
C PHE A 31 -12.35 13.95 -13.00
N ARG A 32 -12.60 15.26 -13.01
CA ARG A 32 -12.05 16.17 -14.02
C ARG A 32 -10.53 16.20 -13.98
N GLU A 33 -9.94 16.33 -12.80
CA GLU A 33 -8.48 16.33 -12.61
C GLU A 33 -7.88 14.95 -12.96
N LEU A 34 -8.56 13.86 -12.60
CA LEU A 34 -8.17 12.50 -12.95
C LEU A 34 -8.15 12.27 -14.47
N ASN A 35 -9.19 12.72 -15.17
CA ASN A 35 -9.29 12.64 -16.63
C ASN A 35 -8.19 13.47 -17.30
N ARG A 36 -7.89 14.66 -16.76
CA ARG A 36 -6.78 15.51 -17.23
C ARG A 36 -5.43 14.80 -17.07
N LEU A 37 -5.20 14.14 -15.93
CA LEU A 37 -3.96 13.39 -15.68
C LEU A 37 -3.86 12.10 -16.50
N SER A 38 -4.99 11.47 -16.79
CA SER A 38 -5.07 10.32 -17.69
C SER A 38 -4.78 10.73 -19.13
N SER A 39 -5.33 11.86 -19.61
CA SER A 39 -5.01 12.38 -20.94
C SER A 39 -3.56 12.84 -21.07
N ALA A 40 -2.96 13.34 -19.98
CA ALA A 40 -1.55 13.69 -19.93
C ALA A 40 -0.61 12.46 -19.86
N GLY A 41 -1.16 11.25 -19.71
CA GLY A 41 -0.38 10.01 -19.58
C GLY A 41 0.32 9.84 -18.23
N ALA A 42 0.06 10.71 -17.25
CA ALA A 42 0.59 10.62 -15.90
C ALA A 42 -0.21 9.66 -15.00
N TRP A 43 -1.41 9.28 -15.42
CA TRP A 43 -2.27 8.31 -14.76
C TRP A 43 -2.41 7.03 -15.60
N ASP A 44 -2.42 5.89 -14.92
CA ASP A 44 -2.71 4.58 -15.51
C ASP A 44 -4.18 4.22 -15.25
N PRO A 45 -5.07 4.33 -16.26
CA PRO A 45 -6.50 4.09 -16.08
C PRO A 45 -6.84 2.62 -15.82
N LEU A 46 -6.00 1.67 -16.27
CA LEU A 46 -6.25 0.24 -16.09
C LEU A 46 -6.03 -0.19 -14.64
N ASN A 47 -4.95 0.32 -14.04
CA ASN A 47 -4.58 -0.03 -12.67
C ASN A 47 -5.01 1.02 -11.63
N MET A 48 -5.77 2.04 -12.06
CA MET A 48 -6.23 3.17 -11.24
C MET A 48 -5.12 3.77 -10.36
N ARG A 49 -3.93 4.00 -10.93
CA ARG A 49 -2.74 4.43 -10.16
C ARG A 49 -1.91 5.47 -10.91
N PRO A 50 -1.10 6.28 -10.20
CA PRO A 50 -0.08 7.11 -10.84
C PRO A 50 0.91 6.26 -11.63
N LYS A 51 1.26 6.71 -12.84
CA LYS A 51 2.29 6.07 -13.64
C LYS A 51 3.65 6.31 -12.99
N VAL A 52 4.50 5.29 -12.98
CA VAL A 52 5.84 5.35 -12.35
C VAL A 52 6.72 6.41 -13.06
N PHE A 53 6.59 6.47 -14.38
CA PHE A 53 7.31 7.38 -15.26
C PHE A 53 6.34 8.43 -15.83
N SER A 54 6.44 9.66 -15.33
CA SER A 54 5.67 10.83 -15.75
C SER A 54 6.44 12.11 -15.42
N THR A 55 6.06 13.23 -16.05
CA THR A 55 6.68 14.54 -15.82
C THR A 55 6.54 14.95 -14.36
N ARG A 56 7.56 15.60 -13.78
CA ARG A 56 7.63 15.91 -12.33
C ARG A 56 6.39 16.65 -11.79
N SER A 57 5.84 17.60 -12.55
CA SER A 57 4.65 18.38 -12.19
C SER A 57 3.39 17.52 -12.14
N GLU A 58 3.14 16.72 -13.18
CA GLU A 58 1.97 15.85 -13.30
C GLU A 58 2.04 14.69 -12.32
N LYS A 59 3.24 14.18 -12.06
CA LYS A 59 3.51 13.15 -11.06
C LYS A 59 3.12 13.60 -9.66
N ALA A 60 3.38 14.87 -9.31
CA ALA A 60 2.99 15.42 -8.02
C ALA A 60 1.46 15.52 -7.89
N ALA A 61 0.77 15.97 -8.95
CA ALA A 61 -0.69 16.02 -8.99
C ALA A 61 -1.33 14.62 -8.89
N ALA A 62 -0.81 13.66 -9.66
CA ALA A 62 -1.25 12.26 -9.60
C ALA A 62 -1.03 11.64 -8.22
N ASN A 63 0.12 11.89 -7.58
CA ASN A 63 0.38 11.39 -6.23
C ASN A 63 -0.54 12.04 -5.18
N LYS A 64 -0.91 13.32 -5.34
CA LYS A 64 -1.85 14.00 -4.44
C LYS A 64 -3.25 13.38 -4.55
N ILE A 65 -3.67 13.04 -5.76
CA ILE A 65 -4.94 12.35 -6.04
C ILE A 65 -4.91 10.94 -5.46
N TRP A 66 -3.83 10.20 -5.70
CA TRP A 66 -3.60 8.87 -5.15
C TRP A 66 -3.65 8.86 -3.62
N ALA A 67 -2.94 9.77 -2.96
CA ALA A 67 -2.95 9.87 -1.50
C ALA A 67 -4.35 10.13 -0.91
N LYS A 68 -5.25 10.78 -1.66
CA LYS A 68 -6.65 10.98 -1.26
C LYS A 68 -7.54 9.75 -1.49
N MET A 69 -7.16 8.85 -2.39
CA MET A 69 -7.87 7.59 -2.67
C MET A 69 -7.57 6.50 -1.66
N LEU A 70 -6.37 6.50 -1.07
CA LEU A 70 -6.00 5.47 -0.12
C LEU A 70 -6.72 5.64 1.22
N PRO A 71 -7.09 4.53 1.87
CA PRO A 71 -7.54 4.57 3.25
C PRO A 71 -6.42 5.08 4.17
N ASP A 72 -6.79 5.74 5.27
CA ASP A 72 -5.83 6.27 6.24
C ASP A 72 -4.94 5.19 6.86
N ASP A 73 -5.43 3.94 6.90
CA ASP A 73 -4.71 2.76 7.40
C ASP A 73 -3.68 2.19 6.42
N ALA A 74 -3.59 2.73 5.20
CA ALA A 74 -2.72 2.17 4.19
C ALA A 74 -1.26 2.19 4.64
N GLY A 75 -0.63 1.01 4.58
CA GLY A 75 0.77 0.81 4.95
C GLY A 75 1.71 1.72 4.16
N TRP A 76 2.88 1.99 4.74
CA TRP A 76 3.88 2.91 4.16
C TRP A 76 4.26 2.56 2.70
N PHE A 77 4.33 1.27 2.38
CA PHE A 77 4.61 0.80 1.02
C PHE A 77 3.44 1.08 0.08
N ASP A 78 2.20 0.79 0.48
CA ASP A 78 1.02 0.91 -0.39
C ASP A 78 0.70 2.36 -0.77
N ARG A 79 1.10 3.32 0.07
CA ARG A 79 1.02 4.77 -0.23
C ARG A 79 1.86 5.20 -1.43
N ARG A 80 2.84 4.39 -1.86
CA ARG A 80 3.66 4.68 -3.04
C ARG A 80 3.14 3.91 -4.26
N PRO A 81 3.04 4.55 -5.45
CA PRO A 81 2.56 3.88 -6.67
C PRO A 81 3.44 2.69 -7.12
N GLY A 82 4.69 2.62 -6.65
CA GLY A 82 5.62 1.49 -6.84
C GLY A 82 5.86 0.66 -5.57
N GLY A 83 5.00 0.79 -4.56
CA GLY A 83 5.15 0.20 -3.23
C GLY A 83 5.39 -1.30 -3.22
N LYS A 84 4.71 -2.02 -4.11
CA LYS A 84 4.85 -3.48 -4.25
C LYS A 84 6.28 -3.90 -4.62
N PHE A 85 6.90 -3.17 -5.55
CA PHE A 85 8.29 -3.45 -5.94
C PHE A 85 9.23 -3.11 -4.80
N LEU A 86 9.06 -1.96 -4.15
CA LEU A 86 9.90 -1.57 -3.02
C LEU A 86 9.78 -2.56 -1.84
N LYS A 87 8.56 -3.03 -1.56
CA LYS A 87 8.29 -4.07 -0.57
C LYS A 87 9.03 -5.36 -0.92
N MET A 88 9.00 -5.78 -2.18
CA MET A 88 9.74 -6.95 -2.66
C MET A 88 11.25 -6.76 -2.51
N PHE A 89 11.79 -5.59 -2.88
CA PHE A 89 13.22 -5.28 -2.71
C PHE A 89 13.69 -5.29 -1.26
N VAL A 90 12.82 -5.01 -0.29
CA VAL A 90 13.16 -5.07 1.13
C VAL A 90 12.96 -6.49 1.68
N GLN A 91 11.86 -7.16 1.33
CA GLN A 91 11.52 -8.47 1.88
C GLN A 91 12.40 -9.61 1.35
N VAL A 92 12.78 -9.57 0.06
CA VAL A 92 13.62 -10.61 -0.55
C VAL A 92 15.00 -10.74 0.11
N PRO A 93 15.81 -9.67 0.26
CA PRO A 93 17.10 -9.80 0.92
C PRO A 93 16.98 -10.13 2.41
N LEU A 94 15.93 -9.65 3.10
CA LEU A 94 15.65 -10.06 4.48
C LEU A 94 15.40 -11.56 4.59
N LEU A 95 14.63 -12.13 3.66
CA LEU A 95 14.33 -13.56 3.64
C LEU A 95 15.59 -14.39 3.32
N ILE A 96 16.40 -13.95 2.36
CA ILE A 96 17.68 -14.60 2.05
C ILE A 96 18.63 -14.51 3.25
N GLY A 97 18.75 -13.34 3.88
CA GLY A 97 19.58 -13.14 5.07
C GLY A 97 19.13 -14.02 6.23
N ALA A 98 17.82 -14.15 6.46
CA ALA A 98 17.27 -15.05 7.46
C ALA A 98 17.63 -16.51 7.16
N LEU A 99 17.51 -16.95 5.90
CA LEU A 99 17.84 -18.31 5.50
C LEU A 99 19.33 -18.63 5.68
N LEU A 100 20.22 -17.68 5.36
CA LEU A 100 21.67 -17.83 5.55
C LEU A 100 22.09 -17.76 7.02
N MET A 101 21.34 -17.08 7.88
CA MET A 101 21.60 -17.03 9.32
C MET A 101 21.30 -18.36 10.02
N ILE A 102 20.35 -19.17 9.53
CA ILE A 102 19.99 -20.46 10.12
C ILE A 102 21.20 -21.41 10.28
N PRO A 103 21.99 -21.72 9.22
CA PRO A 103 23.15 -22.60 9.35
C PRO A 103 24.25 -21.98 10.22
N VAL A 104 24.47 -20.65 10.17
CA VAL A 104 25.47 -19.97 11.01
C VAL A 104 25.11 -20.07 12.49
N VAL A 105 23.83 -19.88 12.82
CA VAL A 105 23.34 -20.04 14.20
C VAL A 105 23.41 -21.50 14.63
N TYR A 106 23.08 -22.43 13.75
CA TYR A 106 23.20 -23.87 14.01
C TYR A 106 24.65 -24.27 14.34
N GLU A 107 25.63 -23.80 13.57
CA GLU A 107 27.06 -24.06 13.81
C GLU A 107 27.56 -23.44 15.12
N LYS A 108 26.97 -22.32 15.55
CA LYS A 108 27.35 -21.66 16.80
C LYS A 108 26.71 -22.32 18.04
N ILE A 109 25.52 -22.91 17.89
CA ILE A 109 24.81 -23.61 18.98
C ILE A 109 25.32 -25.04 19.16
N VAL A 110 25.62 -25.74 18.06
CA VAL A 110 26.10 -27.12 18.09
C VAL A 110 27.63 -27.11 18.10
N PRO A 111 28.29 -27.44 19.23
CA PRO A 111 29.75 -27.47 19.27
C PRO A 111 30.29 -28.54 18.32
N GLU A 112 31.39 -28.22 17.63
CA GLU A 112 32.03 -29.05 16.58
C GLU A 112 32.16 -30.53 16.93
N LYS A 113 32.35 -30.86 18.21
CA LYS A 113 32.49 -32.24 18.71
C LYS A 113 31.30 -33.14 18.34
N TYR A 114 30.07 -32.63 18.29
CA TYR A 114 28.89 -33.41 17.87
C TYR A 114 28.70 -33.47 16.35
N ARG A 115 29.21 -32.46 15.62
CA ARG A 115 29.12 -32.42 14.15
C ARG A 115 30.09 -33.40 13.49
N CYS A 116 31.27 -33.59 14.07
CA CYS A 116 32.24 -34.57 13.60
C CYS A 116 31.77 -36.01 13.84
N GLN A 117 31.14 -36.31 14.99
CA GLN A 117 30.60 -37.64 15.28
C GLN A 117 29.53 -38.11 14.29
N ILE A 118 28.69 -37.19 13.79
CA ILE A 118 27.65 -37.52 12.80
C ILE A 118 28.21 -37.59 11.38
N LYS A 119 29.22 -36.78 11.04
CA LYS A 119 29.77 -36.69 9.67
C LYS A 119 30.88 -37.71 9.37
N TYR A 120 31.66 -38.10 10.38
CA TYR A 120 32.79 -39.02 10.23
C TYR A 120 32.53 -40.39 10.87
N GLY A 121 31.42 -40.59 11.59
CA GLY A 121 31.18 -41.83 12.31
C GLY A 121 32.27 -42.13 13.35
N ASN A 122 32.11 -43.20 14.13
CA ASN A 122 33.16 -43.68 15.04
C ASN A 122 34.27 -44.41 14.25
N ASP A 123 34.89 -43.76 13.27
CA ASP A 123 35.93 -44.39 12.44
C ASP A 123 37.33 -44.30 13.08
N ASP A 124 37.44 -43.85 14.33
CA ASP A 124 38.69 -43.73 15.09
C ASP A 124 38.91 -44.88 16.11
N GLU A 125 38.22 -46.02 16.00
CA GLU A 125 38.57 -47.24 16.74
C GLU A 125 39.50 -48.14 15.90
N HIS A 126 40.76 -47.72 15.72
CA HIS A 126 41.88 -48.61 15.36
C HIS A 126 43.20 -48.19 16.02
#